data_AF-A0AAD7H935-F1
#
_entry.id   AF-A0AAD7H935-F1
#
_cell.length_a   1.000
_cell.length_b   1.000
_cell.length_c   1.000
_cell.angle_alpha   90.00
_cell.angle_beta   90.00
_cell.angle_gamma   90.00
#
_symmetry.space_group_name_H-M   'P 1'
#
loop_
_entity.id
_entity.type
_entity.pdbx_description
1 polymer ?
#
loop_
_entity_poly.entity_id
_entity_poly.type
_entity_poly.pdbx_seq_one_letter_code
_entity_poly.pdbx_strand_id
1 'polypeptide(L)'
;ISSWLPEIMPSFGKLRIVDGDSIRSSSASGSGSHPERDMSFYVIQVRKNQTDEWRTQIFYGQLERILECVLPKEKKLGIVSGKRRLLAVISPCKGTGGKDASLERTRYTGLAHLLVTDLQSVVAVVGRVPTRGRWLIVDRTGGFIHPEFVQHEDVDAE
;
A
#
# COMPACT_ATOMS: atom_id res chain seq x y z
N ILE A 1 9.22 15.11 17.41
CA ILE A 1 9.47 13.88 16.63
C ILE A 1 10.81 13.34 17.09
N SER A 2 10.93 12.04 17.34
CA SER A 2 12.06 11.46 18.08
C SER A 2 13.36 11.52 17.25
N SER A 3 14.51 11.93 17.84
CA SER A 3 15.86 11.92 17.25
C SER A 3 16.41 10.55 16.80
N TRP A 4 15.58 9.52 16.74
CA TRP A 4 15.95 8.13 16.42
C TRP A 4 15.38 7.71 15.05
N LEU A 5 14.47 8.51 14.48
CA LEU A 5 14.03 8.34 13.10
C LEU A 5 15.01 9.02 12.15
N PRO A 6 15.26 8.44 10.97
CA PRO A 6 16.00 9.14 9.92
C PRO A 6 15.35 10.49 9.62
N GLU A 7 16.16 11.54 9.58
CA GLU A 7 15.72 12.88 9.18
C GLU A 7 15.31 12.90 7.68
N ILE A 8 16.02 12.10 6.88
CA ILE A 8 15.79 11.95 5.44
C ILE A 8 15.57 10.47 5.15
N MET A 9 14.53 10.17 4.37
CA MET A 9 14.22 8.82 3.89
C MET A 9 14.28 8.81 2.36
N PRO A 10 15.05 7.90 1.74
CA PRO A 10 14.96 7.67 0.30
C PRO A 10 13.52 7.35 -0.11
N SER A 11 13.11 7.88 -1.26
CA SER A 11 11.75 7.69 -1.78
C SER A 11 11.75 6.92 -3.09
N PHE A 12 10.83 5.96 -3.21
CA PHE A 12 10.63 5.18 -4.42
C PHE A 12 9.27 5.47 -5.04
N GLY A 13 9.21 5.39 -6.37
CA GLY A 13 8.02 5.68 -7.17
C GLY A 13 7.28 4.45 -7.70
N LYS A 14 7.88 3.27 -7.61
CA LYS A 14 7.35 2.03 -8.19
C LYS A 14 7.65 0.85 -7.28
N LEU A 15 6.66 -0.03 -7.14
CA LEU A 15 6.79 -1.33 -6.50
C LEU A 15 6.34 -2.41 -7.47
N ARG A 16 6.98 -3.59 -7.42
CA ARG A 16 6.48 -4.82 -8.02
C ARG A 16 6.12 -5.78 -6.88
N ILE A 17 4.87 -6.23 -6.85
CA ILE A 17 4.45 -7.33 -6.00
C ILE A 17 4.86 -8.63 -6.71
N VAL A 18 5.53 -9.53 -5.99
CA VAL A 18 5.95 -10.84 -6.52
C VAL A 18 4.72 -11.58 -7.05
N ASP A 19 4.81 -12.08 -8.29
CA ASP A 19 3.72 -12.73 -9.02
C ASP A 19 2.40 -11.94 -9.15
N GLY A 20 2.42 -10.65 -8.80
CA GLY A 20 1.24 -9.79 -8.78
C GLY A 20 1.37 -8.58 -9.70
N ASP A 21 0.97 -7.42 -9.18
CA ASP A 21 0.89 -6.18 -9.94
C ASP A 21 2.16 -5.31 -9.81
N SER A 22 2.33 -4.39 -10.77
CA SER A 22 3.25 -3.26 -10.61
C SER A 22 2.46 -2.03 -10.18
N ILE A 23 2.78 -1.47 -9.02
CA ILE A 23 2.15 -0.25 -8.51
C ILE A 23 3.06 0.93 -8.82
N ARG A 24 2.51 2.00 -9.38
CA ARG A 24 3.20 3.30 -9.48
C ARG A 24 2.57 4.27 -8.51
N SER A 25 3.38 4.95 -7.73
CA SER A 25 2.87 5.99 -6.84
C SER A 25 2.32 7.17 -7.65
N SER A 26 1.40 7.93 -7.06
CA SER A 26 0.88 9.16 -7.66
C SER A 26 2.01 10.15 -7.97
N SER A 27 3.00 10.26 -7.07
CA SER A 27 4.17 11.14 -7.23
C SER A 27 5.11 10.74 -8.37
N ALA A 28 5.06 9.48 -8.81
CA ALA A 28 5.82 8.98 -9.95
C ALA A 28 4.97 8.89 -11.23
N SER A 29 3.68 9.20 -11.13
CA SER A 29 2.77 9.26 -12.26
C SER A 29 2.85 10.66 -12.87
N GLY A 30 3.38 10.77 -14.09
CA GLY A 30 3.55 12.06 -14.76
C GLY A 30 2.22 12.82 -14.91
N SER A 31 2.31 14.15 -14.89
CA SER A 31 1.21 15.09 -15.17
C SER A 31 0.74 14.93 -16.62
N GLY A 32 -0.17 13.99 -16.86
CA GLY A 32 -0.61 13.59 -18.20
C GLY A 32 -1.14 12.15 -18.28
N SER A 33 -1.00 11.36 -17.21
CA SER A 33 -1.68 10.07 -17.06
C SER A 33 -3.20 10.25 -17.13
N HIS A 34 -3.87 9.57 -18.06
CA HIS A 34 -5.34 9.51 -18.09
C HIS A 34 -5.83 8.95 -16.74
N PRO A 35 -6.81 9.60 -16.07
CA PRO A 35 -7.32 9.17 -14.76
C PRO A 35 -7.83 7.72 -14.73
N GLU A 36 -8.18 7.19 -15.91
CA GLU A 36 -8.69 5.83 -16.12
C GLU A 36 -7.59 4.75 -16.05
N ARG A 37 -6.32 5.12 -16.17
CA ARG A 37 -5.16 4.20 -16.08
C ARG A 37 -4.32 4.44 -14.82
N ASP A 38 -4.96 4.95 -13.78
CA ASP A 38 -4.31 5.29 -12.52
C ASP A 38 -3.99 4.03 -11.70
N MET A 39 -2.77 3.53 -11.88
CA MET A 39 -2.23 2.35 -11.18
C MET A 39 -1.70 2.66 -9.78
N SER A 40 -2.01 3.84 -9.22
CA SER A 40 -1.67 4.17 -7.83
C SER A 40 -2.72 3.68 -6.84
N PHE A 41 -3.88 3.23 -7.30
CA PHE A 41 -4.92 2.70 -6.43
C PHE A 41 -4.62 1.27 -6.00
N TYR A 42 -4.80 1.00 -4.72
CA TYR A 42 -4.43 -0.27 -4.11
C TYR A 42 -5.51 -0.80 -3.16
N VAL A 43 -5.33 -2.06 -2.77
CA VAL A 43 -6.02 -2.68 -1.64
C VAL A 43 -5.01 -3.00 -0.52
N ILE A 44 -5.36 -2.62 0.71
CA ILE A 44 -4.63 -2.98 1.93
C ILE A 44 -5.41 -4.03 2.70
N GLN A 45 -4.68 -5.00 3.23
CA GLN A 45 -5.21 -5.98 4.16
C GLN A 45 -4.52 -5.87 5.52
N VAL A 46 -5.31 -5.74 6.57
CA VAL A 46 -4.82 -5.73 7.95
C VAL A 46 -5.47 -6.88 8.70
N ARG A 47 -4.65 -7.77 9.25
CA ARG A 47 -5.13 -8.79 10.19
C ARG A 47 -5.23 -8.16 11.57
N LYS A 48 -6.44 -8.11 12.13
CA LYS A 48 -6.68 -7.66 13.51
C LYS A 48 -7.08 -8.83 14.37
N ASN A 49 -6.55 -8.87 15.59
CA ASN A 49 -7.07 -9.73 16.63
C ASN A 49 -8.31 -9.06 17.25
N GLN A 50 -9.49 -9.65 17.08
CA GLN A 50 -10.72 -9.24 17.75
C GLN A 50 -11.28 -10.44 18.49
N THR A 51 -11.40 -10.36 19.82
CA THR A 51 -12.10 -11.37 20.65
C THR A 51 -11.72 -12.81 20.25
N ASP A 52 -10.41 -13.10 20.26
CA ASP A 52 -9.78 -14.39 19.93
C ASP A 52 -9.82 -14.87 18.46
N GLU A 53 -10.35 -14.07 17.53
CA GLU A 53 -10.32 -14.37 16.10
C GLU A 53 -9.49 -13.35 15.31
N TRP A 54 -8.65 -13.87 14.41
CA TRP A 54 -7.97 -13.05 13.41
C TRP A 54 -8.94 -12.72 12.28
N ARG A 55 -9.26 -11.43 12.11
CA ARG A 55 -10.09 -10.95 10.99
C ARG A 55 -9.27 -10.07 10.06
N THR A 56 -9.35 -10.37 8.77
CA THR A 56 -8.80 -9.52 7.71
C THR A 56 -9.75 -8.35 7.46
N GLN A 57 -9.24 -7.14 7.59
CA GLN A 57 -9.94 -5.92 7.19
C GLN A 57 -9.35 -5.38 5.90
N ILE A 58 -10.24 -4.99 4.99
CA ILE A 58 -9.90 -4.50 3.66
C ILE A 58 -10.07 -2.99 3.61
N PHE A 59 -9.05 -2.31 3.10
CA PHE A 59 -9.04 -0.87 2.87
C PHE A 59 -8.59 -0.57 1.46
N TYR A 60 -9.05 0.54 0.90
CA TYR A 60 -8.65 1.00 -0.41
C TYR A 60 -8.08 2.42 -0.31
N GLY A 61 -7.20 2.78 -1.21
CA GLY A 61 -6.62 4.13 -1.24
C GLY A 61 -5.72 4.35 -2.44
N GLN A 62 -5.08 5.50 -2.46
CA GLN A 62 -4.08 5.90 -3.45
C GLN A 62 -2.68 5.88 -2.83
N LEU A 63 -1.73 5.19 -3.47
CA LEU A 63 -0.34 5.16 -3.06
C LEU A 63 0.34 6.44 -3.51
N GLU A 64 0.74 7.27 -2.56
CA GLU A 64 1.31 8.58 -2.84
C GLU A 64 2.82 8.51 -3.03
N ARG A 65 3.49 7.81 -2.11
CA ARG A 65 4.95 7.62 -2.06
C ARG A 65 5.31 6.33 -1.34
N ILE A 66 6.48 5.81 -1.66
CA ILE A 66 7.12 4.74 -0.89
C ILE A 66 8.37 5.33 -0.25
N LEU A 67 8.56 5.11 1.05
CA LEU A 67 9.73 5.58 1.81
C LEU A 67 10.52 4.39 2.34
N GLU A 68 11.84 4.46 2.24
CA GLU A 68 12.73 3.53 2.93
C GLU A 68 13.17 4.12 4.28
N CYS A 69 12.78 3.44 5.35
CA CYS A 69 13.13 3.77 6.72
C CYS A 69 14.14 2.76 7.24
N VAL A 70 15.39 3.18 7.37
CA VAL A 70 16.46 2.39 7.99
C VAL A 70 16.53 2.76 9.47
N LEU A 71 16.10 1.84 10.34
CA LEU A 71 16.05 2.09 11.78
C LEU A 71 17.39 1.77 12.45
N PRO A 72 17.88 2.62 13.37
CA PRO A 72 19.11 2.34 14.10
C PRO A 72 18.95 1.13 15.05
N LYS A 73 20.07 0.55 15.47
CA LYS A 73 20.08 -0.50 16.49
C LYS A 73 19.91 0.13 17.88
N GLU A 74 18.66 0.31 18.28
CA GLU A 74 18.28 0.92 19.55
C GLU A 74 17.33 0.03 20.33
N LYS A 75 17.58 -0.17 21.63
CA LYS A 75 16.75 -1.06 22.49
C LYS A 75 15.29 -0.58 22.56
N LYS A 76 15.06 0.73 22.51
CA LYS A 76 13.73 1.36 22.53
C LYS A 76 12.89 1.04 21.29
N LEU A 77 13.51 0.63 20.18
CA LEU A 77 12.83 0.24 18.95
C LEU A 77 12.35 -1.23 18.97
N GLY A 78 12.70 -2.00 20.01
CA GLY A 78 12.22 -3.37 20.20
C GLY A 78 12.39 -4.23 18.95
N ILE A 79 11.29 -4.83 18.50
CA ILE A 79 11.29 -5.77 17.37
C ILE A 79 11.64 -5.15 16.01
N VAL A 80 11.62 -3.82 15.87
CA VAL A 80 12.00 -3.11 14.63
C VAL A 80 13.41 -2.51 14.69
N SER A 81 14.12 -2.71 15.80
CA SER A 81 15.50 -2.26 15.99
C SER A 81 16.45 -2.82 14.93
N GLY A 82 17.26 -1.96 14.31
CA GLY A 82 18.22 -2.34 13.29
C GLY A 82 17.61 -2.87 11.98
N LYS A 83 16.31 -2.72 11.77
CA LYS A 83 15.61 -3.22 10.57
C LYS A 83 15.40 -2.13 9.54
N ARG A 84 15.47 -2.52 8.27
CA ARG A 84 14.95 -1.76 7.14
C ARG A 84 13.44 -1.99 7.04
N ARG A 85 12.67 -0.91 6.89
CA ARG A 85 11.23 -0.92 6.68
C ARG A 85 10.88 -0.09 5.45
N LEU A 86 10.02 -0.62 4.61
CA LEU A 86 9.41 0.16 3.53
C LEU A 86 8.04 0.63 4.00
N LEU A 87 7.82 1.93 3.92
CA LEU A 87 6.59 2.58 4.36
C LEU A 87 5.82 3.08 3.14
N ALA A 88 4.53 2.80 3.10
CA ALA A 88 3.61 3.35 2.13
C ALA A 88 3.00 4.63 2.70
N VAL A 89 3.19 5.75 2.02
CA VAL A 89 2.42 6.98 2.24
C VAL A 89 1.21 6.91 1.34
N ILE A 90 0.02 6.99 1.93
CA ILE A 90 -1.23 6.67 1.26
C ILE A 90 -2.32 7.69 1.54
N SER A 91 -3.23 7.87 0.60
CA SER A 91 -4.48 8.61 0.76
C SER A 91 -5.66 7.64 0.78
N PRO A 92 -6.27 7.32 1.94
CA PRO A 92 -7.35 6.34 2.02
C PRO A 92 -8.64 6.78 1.32
N CYS A 93 -9.38 5.84 0.73
CA CYS A 93 -10.71 6.08 0.15
C CYS A 93 -11.77 6.27 1.25
N LYS A 94 -12.56 7.34 1.16
CA LYS A 94 -13.66 7.66 2.09
C LYS A 94 -14.95 6.90 1.72
N GLY A 95 -15.61 6.34 2.74
CA GLY A 95 -16.97 5.82 2.60
C GLY A 95 -17.09 4.46 1.91
N THR A 96 -16.01 3.66 1.90
CA THR A 96 -16.04 2.27 1.39
C THR A 96 -16.84 1.33 2.30
N GLY A 97 -17.01 1.68 3.58
CA GLY A 97 -17.78 0.89 4.54
C GLY A 97 -17.16 -0.46 4.91
N GLY A 98 -15.86 -0.67 4.62
CA GLY A 98 -15.18 -1.94 4.87
C GLY A 98 -15.61 -3.08 3.95
N LYS A 99 -16.34 -2.78 2.86
CA LYS A 99 -16.78 -3.74 1.86
C LYS A 99 -15.61 -4.28 1.05
N ASP A 100 -15.71 -5.53 0.63
CA ASP A 100 -14.76 -6.15 -0.29
C ASP A 100 -15.22 -5.95 -1.74
N ALA A 101 -14.48 -5.13 -2.49
CA ALA A 101 -14.75 -4.83 -3.89
C ALA A 101 -14.55 -6.04 -4.83
N SER A 102 -13.90 -7.11 -4.38
CA SER A 102 -13.80 -8.37 -5.13
C SER A 102 -15.08 -9.20 -5.03
N LEU A 103 -15.88 -8.97 -3.99
CA LEU A 103 -17.11 -9.73 -3.71
C LEU A 103 -18.38 -8.92 -4.00
N GLU A 104 -18.34 -7.61 -3.81
CA GLU A 104 -19.51 -6.74 -3.97
C GLU A 104 -19.14 -5.36 -4.55
N ARG A 105 -20.17 -4.60 -4.96
CA ARG A 105 -19.96 -3.27 -5.53
C ARG A 105 -19.57 -2.27 -4.44
N THR A 106 -18.30 -1.86 -4.45
CA THR A 106 -17.75 -0.90 -3.49
C THR A 106 -17.48 0.46 -4.13
N ARG A 107 -17.98 1.53 -3.50
CA ARG A 107 -17.84 2.92 -3.96
C ARG A 107 -17.12 3.77 -2.93
N TYR A 108 -16.52 4.87 -3.39
CA TYR A 108 -15.98 5.90 -2.51
C TYR A 108 -16.31 7.31 -3.04
N THR A 109 -16.29 8.31 -2.16
CA THR A 109 -16.68 9.70 -2.47
C THR A 109 -15.52 10.67 -2.57
N GLY A 110 -14.34 10.29 -2.07
CA GLY A 110 -13.11 11.05 -2.17
C GLY A 110 -11.98 10.42 -1.37
N LEU A 111 -10.85 11.10 -1.30
CA LEU A 111 -9.69 10.66 -0.53
C LEU A 111 -9.62 11.36 0.84
N ALA A 112 -9.09 10.67 1.84
CA ALA A 112 -8.80 11.18 3.18
C ALA A 112 -7.39 11.75 3.29
N HIS A 113 -7.07 12.30 4.47
CA HIS A 113 -5.72 12.78 4.76
C HIS A 113 -4.70 11.65 4.70
N LEU A 114 -3.46 12.03 4.41
CA LEU A 114 -2.34 11.12 4.30
C LEU A 114 -2.19 10.27 5.56
N LEU A 115 -1.96 8.98 5.36
CA LEU A 115 -1.61 8.00 6.38
C LEU A 115 -0.31 7.32 5.97
N VAL A 116 0.48 6.88 6.96
CA VAL A 116 1.68 6.06 6.74
C VAL A 116 1.42 4.67 7.30
N THR A 117 1.71 3.64 6.51
CA THR A 117 1.58 2.24 6.89
C THR A 117 2.78 1.43 6.42
N ASP A 118 2.94 0.22 6.92
CA ASP A 118 3.91 -0.73 6.38
C ASP A 118 3.52 -1.12 4.94
N LEU A 119 4.48 -1.05 4.01
CA LEU A 119 4.26 -1.35 2.60
C LEU A 119 3.80 -2.79 2.36
N GLN A 120 4.15 -3.74 3.25
CA GLN A 120 3.68 -5.13 3.16
C GLN A 120 2.16 -5.26 3.29
N SER A 121 1.50 -4.24 3.84
CA SER A 121 0.05 -4.25 3.95
C SER A 121 -0.63 -4.01 2.60
N VAL A 122 0.09 -3.49 1.59
CA VAL A 122 -0.43 -3.20 0.24
C VAL A 122 -0.33 -4.45 -0.63
N VAL A 123 -1.47 -5.10 -0.91
CA VAL A 123 -1.47 -6.47 -1.46
C VAL A 123 -1.74 -6.56 -2.96
N ALA A 124 -2.36 -5.54 -3.57
CA ALA A 124 -2.60 -5.53 -5.03
C ALA A 124 -2.99 -4.13 -5.54
N VAL A 125 -3.00 -3.99 -6.87
CA VAL A 125 -3.57 -2.82 -7.56
C VAL A 125 -5.06 -3.03 -7.75
N VAL A 126 -5.83 -1.95 -7.57
CA VAL A 126 -7.25 -1.93 -7.93
C VAL A 126 -7.52 -0.85 -8.97
N GLY A 127 -8.44 -1.13 -9.87
CA GLY A 127 -8.95 -0.14 -10.82
C GLY A 127 -10.01 0.74 -10.18
N ARG A 128 -10.33 1.85 -10.84
CA ARG A 128 -11.48 2.68 -10.49
C ARG A 128 -12.18 3.20 -11.73
N VAL A 129 -13.50 3.31 -11.66
CA VAL A 129 -14.33 3.81 -12.78
C VAL A 129 -15.25 4.91 -12.26
N PRO A 130 -15.30 6.08 -12.91
CA PRO A 130 -16.23 7.13 -12.53
C PRO A 130 -17.65 6.74 -12.95
N THR A 131 -18.60 6.87 -12.03
CA THR A 131 -20.02 6.60 -12.30
C THR A 131 -20.92 7.52 -11.48
N ARG A 132 -21.78 8.29 -12.16
CA ARG A 132 -22.82 9.14 -11.53
C ARG A 132 -22.29 10.00 -10.37
N GLY A 133 -21.14 10.66 -10.57
CA GLY A 133 -20.51 11.54 -9.58
C GLY A 133 -19.81 10.83 -8.41
N ARG A 134 -19.61 9.51 -8.48
CA ARG A 134 -18.86 8.70 -7.51
C ARG A 134 -17.84 7.83 -8.22
N TRP A 135 -16.89 7.27 -7.47
CA TRP A 135 -15.95 6.29 -8.00
C TRP A 135 -16.34 4.89 -7.52
N LEU A 136 -16.39 3.95 -8.46
CA LEU A 136 -16.50 2.52 -8.18
C LEU A 136 -15.10 1.91 -8.18
N ILE A 137 -14.82 1.04 -7.21
CA ILE A 137 -13.58 0.26 -7.17
C ILE A 137 -13.79 -1.02 -7.98
N VAL A 138 -12.80 -1.36 -8.81
CA VAL A 138 -12.76 -2.60 -9.59
C VAL A 138 -11.59 -3.41 -9.08
N ASP A 139 -11.89 -4.43 -8.31
CA ASP A 139 -10.91 -5.33 -7.74
C ASP A 139 -10.92 -6.67 -8.50
N ARG A 140 -9.75 -7.11 -8.93
CA ARG A 140 -9.57 -8.35 -9.72
C ARG A 140 -8.83 -9.45 -8.97
N THR A 141 -8.55 -9.26 -7.68
CA THR A 141 -7.71 -10.17 -6.88
C THR A 141 -8.46 -11.41 -6.41
N GLY A 142 -9.36 -11.99 -7.20
CA GLY A 142 -10.11 -13.20 -6.82
C GLY A 142 -9.15 -14.36 -6.55
N GLY A 143 -8.75 -14.53 -5.29
CA GLY A 143 -7.60 -15.33 -4.85
C GLY A 143 -6.41 -14.44 -4.42
N PHE A 144 -6.24 -14.25 -3.12
CA PHE A 144 -5.31 -13.28 -2.53
C PHE A 144 -3.82 -13.66 -2.72
N ILE A 145 -3.03 -12.77 -3.32
CA ILE A 145 -1.56 -12.83 -3.35
C ILE A 145 -1.02 -12.00 -2.18
N HIS A 146 -0.14 -12.57 -1.35
CA HIS A 146 0.48 -11.88 -0.23
C HIS A 146 1.90 -11.43 -0.63
N PRO A 147 2.23 -10.12 -0.53
CA PRO A 147 3.58 -9.65 -0.85
C PRO A 147 4.56 -10.05 0.27
N GLU A 148 5.65 -10.73 -0.10
CA GLU A 148 6.80 -10.95 0.77
C GLU A 148 8.01 -10.13 0.30
N PHE A 149 8.83 -9.68 1.25
CA PHE A 149 10.13 -9.07 0.92
C PHE A 149 11.19 -10.15 0.92
N VAL A 150 11.70 -10.48 -0.26
CA VAL A 150 12.82 -11.39 -0.45
C VAL A 150 14.11 -10.58 -0.57
N GLN A 151 15.19 -11.03 0.08
CA GLN A 151 16.52 -10.48 -0.17
C GLN A 151 17.00 -10.98 -1.53
N HIS A 152 17.38 -10.05 -2.41
CA HIS A 152 18.00 -10.41 -3.70
C HIS A 152 19.44 -10.83 -3.42
N GLU A 153 19.77 -12.11 -3.64
CA GLU A 153 21.16 -12.56 -3.69
C GLU A 153 21.69 -12.21 -5.09
N ASP A 154 22.75 -11.40 -5.16
CA ASP A 154 23.44 -11.14 -6.41
C ASP A 154 24.08 -12.45 -6.87
N VAL A 155 23.50 -13.09 -7.88
CA VAL A 155 24.12 -14.25 -8.52
C VAL A 155 25.25 -13.70 -9.37
N ASP A 156 26.48 -13.85 -8.89
CA ASP A 156 27.68 -13.57 -9.66
C ASP A 156 27.56 -14.33 -11.00
N ALA A 157 27.56 -13.59 -12.10
CA ALA A 157 27.54 -14.14 -13.44
C ALA A 157 28.90 -14.83 -13.69
N GLU A 158 28.88 -16.17 -13.77
CA GLU A 158 30.00 -16.98 -14.26
C GLU A 158 29.99 -17.09 -15.79
#